data_AF-A0A954YUF2-F1
#
_entry.id   AF-A0A954YUF2-F1
#
_cell.length_a   1.000
_cell.length_b   1.000
_cell.length_c   1.000
_cell.angle_alpha   90.00
_cell.angle_beta   90.00
_cell.angle_gamma   90.00
#
_symmetry.space_group_name_H-M   'P 1'
#
loop_
_entity.id
_entity.type
_entity.pdbx_description
1 polymer ?
#
loop_
_entity_poly.entity_id
_entity_poly.type
_entity_poly.pdbx_seq_one_letter_code
_entity_poly.pdbx_strand_id
1 'polypeptide(L)'
;MQSDFVNLKVESPEPVKYKVERWSVAASIGSTVFLLWPLSYIIIGFTAIVVRGVLYLVHVLGFDVDAVPDLVVIVFAFSIGVLTTYLAAKRIYLVCRWTNAIPDGPICHQCRYNLTGNESGICPECGTPIAT
;
A
#
# COMPACT_ATOMS: atom_id res chain seq x y z
N MET A 1 -53.93 3.67 -17.42
CA MET A 1 -52.50 3.51 -17.80
C MET A 1 -51.77 3.04 -16.55
N GLN A 2 -51.64 1.73 -16.41
CA GLN A 2 -51.03 1.05 -15.27
C GLN A 2 -49.58 0.79 -15.68
N SER A 3 -48.63 1.49 -15.05
CA SER A 3 -47.20 1.29 -15.27
C SER A 3 -46.77 0.03 -14.54
N ASP A 4 -46.58 -1.07 -15.28
CA ASP A 4 -46.03 -2.30 -14.76
C ASP A 4 -44.56 -2.06 -14.38
N PHE A 5 -44.34 -1.76 -13.10
CA PHE A 5 -43.01 -1.79 -12.49
C PHE A 5 -42.59 -3.27 -12.38
N VAL A 6 -41.96 -3.75 -13.44
CA VAL A 6 -41.26 -5.05 -13.46
C VAL A 6 -40.23 -5.01 -12.33
N ASN A 7 -40.48 -5.80 -11.29
CA ASN A 7 -39.53 -6.07 -10.21
C ASN A 7 -38.35 -6.86 -10.81
N LEU A 8 -37.42 -6.14 -11.43
CA LEU A 8 -36.12 -6.67 -11.81
C LEU A 8 -35.37 -6.95 -10.51
N LYS A 9 -35.35 -8.23 -10.13
CA LYS A 9 -34.52 -8.75 -9.06
C LYS A 9 -33.07 -8.51 -9.50
N VAL A 10 -32.48 -7.42 -8.99
CA VAL A 10 -31.06 -7.10 -9.22
C VAL A 10 -30.26 -8.17 -8.48
N GLU A 11 -29.96 -9.26 -9.17
CA GLU A 11 -29.04 -10.27 -8.69
C GLU A 11 -27.68 -9.60 -8.53
N SER A 12 -27.23 -9.49 -7.27
CA SER A 12 -25.92 -8.95 -6.95
C SER A 12 -24.89 -9.73 -7.76
N PRO A 13 -24.10 -9.07 -8.63
CA PRO A 13 -23.11 -9.78 -9.43
C PRO A 13 -22.19 -10.56 -8.48
N GLU A 14 -21.98 -11.84 -8.79
CA GLU A 14 -21.06 -12.67 -8.03
C GLU A 14 -19.68 -12.00 -8.01
N PRO A 15 -18.98 -11.99 -6.86
CA PRO A 15 -17.67 -11.37 -6.77
C PRO A 15 -16.71 -12.03 -7.77
N VAL A 16 -16.31 -11.26 -8.78
CA VAL A 16 -15.35 -11.69 -9.79
C VAL A 16 -14.06 -12.11 -9.08
N LYS A 17 -13.73 -13.40 -9.16
CA LYS A 17 -12.49 -13.95 -8.61
C LYS A 17 -11.32 -13.51 -9.49
N TYR A 18 -10.76 -12.36 -9.18
CA TYR A 18 -9.48 -11.92 -9.77
C TYR A 18 -8.41 -12.95 -9.43
N LYS A 19 -7.89 -13.65 -10.45
CA LYS A 19 -6.73 -14.53 -10.32
C LYS A 19 -5.49 -13.65 -10.34
N VAL A 20 -5.36 -12.80 -9.31
CA VAL A 20 -4.12 -12.08 -9.05
C VAL A 20 -3.05 -13.15 -8.93
N GLU A 21 -2.05 -13.14 -9.81
CA GLU A 21 -0.91 -14.05 -9.70
C GLU A 21 -0.26 -13.77 -8.35
N ARG A 22 -0.57 -14.61 -7.37
CA ARG A 22 -0.12 -14.49 -5.98
C ARG A 22 1.39 -14.25 -5.89
N TRP A 23 2.12 -14.72 -6.90
CA TRP A 23 3.56 -14.56 -7.07
C TRP A 23 4.00 -13.11 -7.31
N SER A 24 3.27 -12.27 -8.07
CA SER A 24 3.69 -10.88 -8.32
C SER A 24 3.55 -10.01 -7.07
N VAL A 25 2.45 -10.20 -6.34
CA VAL A 25 2.19 -9.50 -5.07
C VAL A 25 3.16 -9.97 -3.99
N ALA A 26 3.40 -11.29 -3.87
CA ALA A 26 4.37 -11.83 -2.94
C ALA A 26 5.80 -11.37 -3.25
N ALA A 27 6.20 -11.29 -4.52
CA ALA A 27 7.52 -10.80 -4.93
C ALA A 27 7.69 -9.32 -4.62
N SER A 28 6.66 -8.49 -4.84
CA SER A 28 6.71 -7.06 -4.53
C SER A 28 6.79 -6.80 -3.01
N ILE A 29 5.99 -7.51 -2.21
CA ILE A 29 6.04 -7.43 -0.75
C ILE A 29 7.38 -7.95 -0.22
N GLY A 30 7.82 -9.12 -0.72
CA GLY A 30 9.09 -9.74 -0.34
C GLY A 30 10.28 -8.83 -0.62
N SER A 31 10.36 -8.25 -1.81
CA SER A 31 11.44 -7.32 -2.18
C SER A 31 11.44 -6.06 -1.30
N THR A 32 10.27 -5.50 -1.02
CA THR A 32 10.15 -4.30 -0.19
C THR A 32 10.58 -4.56 1.25
N VAL A 33 10.13 -5.67 1.84
CA VAL A 33 10.51 -6.07 3.20
C VAL A 33 12.00 -6.40 3.27
N PHE A 34 12.52 -7.16 2.30
CA PHE A 34 13.91 -7.62 2.29
C PHE A 34 14.92 -6.47 2.10
N LEU A 35 14.56 -5.42 1.36
CA LEU A 35 15.44 -4.25 1.16
C LEU A 35 15.30 -3.22 2.28
N LEU A 36 14.09 -2.96 2.77
CA LEU A 36 13.87 -1.91 3.77
C LEU A 36 14.28 -2.33 5.18
N TRP A 37 14.20 -3.63 5.50
CA TRP A 37 14.54 -4.12 6.83
C TRP A 37 16.03 -3.94 7.19
N PRO A 38 17.01 -4.38 6.38
CA PRO A 38 18.42 -4.14 6.67
C PRO A 38 18.78 -2.65 6.66
N LEU A 39 18.18 -1.86 5.76
CA LEU A 39 18.38 -0.40 5.74
C LEU A 39 17.91 0.25 7.05
N SER A 40 16.79 -0.20 7.61
CA SER A 40 16.31 0.33 8.90
C SER A 40 17.29 0.06 10.04
N TYR A 41 17.92 -1.13 10.09
CA TYR A 41 18.97 -1.43 11.07
C TYR A 41 20.23 -0.61 10.87
N ILE A 42 20.66 -0.40 9.62
CA ILE A 42 21.82 0.44 9.32
C ILE A 42 21.56 1.88 9.77
N ILE A 43 20.36 2.41 9.50
CA ILE A 43 19.97 3.75 9.93
C ILE A 43 19.96 3.84 11.45
N ILE A 44 19.31 2.90 12.15
CA ILE A 44 19.26 2.87 13.62
C ILE A 44 20.67 2.81 14.22
N GLY A 45 21.53 1.91 13.70
CA GLY A 45 22.90 1.76 14.17
C GLY A 45 23.73 3.02 13.92
N PHE A 46 23.62 3.61 12.74
CA PHE A 46 24.31 4.86 12.40
C PHE A 46 23.84 6.01 13.29
N THR A 47 22.53 6.16 13.49
CA THR A 47 21.97 7.18 14.38
C THR A 47 22.47 6.99 15.82
N ALA A 48 22.50 5.76 16.34
CA ALA A 48 23.02 5.49 17.68
C ALA A 48 24.51 5.85 17.83
N ILE A 49 25.34 5.53 16.83
CA ILE A 49 26.77 5.88 16.81
C ILE A 49 26.95 7.40 16.79
N VAL A 50 26.22 8.11 15.93
CA VAL A 50 26.31 9.57 15.83
C VAL A 50 25.87 10.23 17.13
N VAL A 51 24.74 9.81 17.71
CA VAL A 51 24.24 10.35 18.98
C VAL A 51 25.26 10.14 20.10
N ARG A 52 25.83 8.93 20.22
CA ARG A 52 26.84 8.63 21.24
C ARG A 52 28.13 9.42 21.03
N GLY A 53 28.56 9.61 19.78
CA GLY A 53 29.72 10.44 19.45
C GLY A 53 29.52 11.91 19.82
N VAL A 54 28.32 12.46 19.56
CA VAL A 54 27.97 13.83 19.95
C VAL A 54 27.91 13.99 21.46
N LEU A 55 27.26 13.07 22.18
CA LEU A 55 27.22 13.10 23.65
C LEU A 55 28.62 13.03 24.26
N TYR A 56 29.50 12.18 23.73
CA TYR A 56 30.90 12.10 24.14
C TYR A 56 31.64 13.42 23.90
N LEU A 57 31.47 14.04 22.73
CA LEU A 57 32.09 15.33 22.42
C LEU A 57 31.62 16.43 23.38
N VAL A 58 30.31 16.49 23.66
CA VAL A 58 29.72 17.47 24.59
C VAL A 58 30.26 17.28 26.01
N HIS A 59 30.40 16.04 26.47
CA HIS A 59 31.02 15.71 27.75
C HIS A 59 32.49 16.17 27.82
N VAL A 60 33.28 15.90 26.76
CA VAL A 60 34.68 16.34 26.67
C VAL A 60 34.81 17.87 26.67
N LEU A 61 33.81 18.59 26.16
CA LEU A 61 33.76 20.06 26.19
C LEU A 61 33.36 20.64 27.56
N GLY A 62 33.12 19.80 28.58
CA GLY A 62 32.86 20.22 29.95
C GLY A 62 31.41 20.62 30.23
N PHE A 63 30.47 20.23 29.35
CA PHE A 63 29.05 20.35 29.65
C PHE A 63 28.58 19.15 30.48
N ASP A 64 27.83 19.41 31.56
CA ASP A 64 27.21 18.37 32.39
C ASP A 64 26.07 17.69 31.62
N VAL A 65 26.35 16.52 31.04
CA VAL A 65 25.38 15.72 30.24
C VAL A 65 24.77 14.57 31.04
N ASP A 66 25.07 14.48 32.34
CA ASP A 66 24.68 13.40 33.23
C ASP A 66 23.14 13.22 33.38
N ALA A 67 22.36 14.16 32.86
CA ALA A 67 20.91 14.16 32.96
C ALA A 67 20.15 13.69 31.71
N VAL A 68 20.82 13.39 30.58
CA VAL A 68 20.09 12.78 29.44
C VAL A 68 20.14 11.27 29.60
N PRO A 69 19.04 10.61 30.00
CA PRO A 69 19.07 9.18 30.22
C PRO A 69 19.26 8.50 28.88
N ASP A 70 20.19 7.54 28.79
CA ASP A 70 20.30 6.62 27.64
C ASP A 70 18.94 6.04 27.24
N LEU A 71 18.03 5.89 28.22
CA LEU A 71 16.64 5.51 28.02
C LEU A 71 15.89 6.41 27.03
N VAL A 72 16.10 7.73 27.05
CA VAL A 72 15.42 8.67 26.14
C VAL A 72 15.87 8.40 24.70
N VAL A 73 17.17 8.21 24.46
CA VAL A 73 17.70 7.89 23.13
C VAL A 73 17.13 6.55 22.64
N ILE A 74 17.09 5.55 23.51
CA ILE A 74 16.53 4.22 23.20
C ILE A 74 15.03 4.32 22.86
N VAL A 75 14.25 5.05 23.65
CA VAL A 75 12.80 5.23 23.45
C VAL A 75 12.53 5.97 22.14
N PHE A 76 13.29 7.02 21.82
CA PHE A 76 13.16 7.74 20.55
C PHE A 76 13.51 6.85 19.35
N ALA A 77 14.63 6.14 19.41
CA ALA A 77 15.03 5.22 18.33
C ALA A 77 13.99 4.12 18.12
N PHE A 78 13.46 3.55 19.20
CA PHE A 78 12.40 2.54 19.14
C PHE A 78 11.11 3.11 18.53
N SER A 79 10.72 4.31 18.93
CA SER A 79 9.51 4.99 18.42
C SER A 79 9.61 5.26 16.91
N ILE A 80 10.78 5.69 16.42
CA ILE A 80 11.03 5.88 14.99
C ILE A 80 10.97 4.54 14.25
N GLY A 81 11.55 3.47 14.81
CA GLY A 81 11.44 2.12 14.26
C GLY A 81 9.99 1.67 14.10
N VAL A 82 9.18 1.79 15.16
CA VAL A 82 7.75 1.43 15.12
C VAL A 82 6.99 2.26 14.09
N LEU A 83 7.21 3.57 14.05
CA LEU A 83 6.53 4.47 13.10
C LEU A 83 6.88 4.11 11.64
N THR A 84 8.16 3.87 11.34
CA THR A 84 8.60 3.51 9.98
C THR A 84 8.01 2.17 9.52
N THR A 85 8.00 1.16 10.39
CA THR A 85 7.34 -0.13 10.10
C THR A 85 5.84 0.04 9.87
N TYR A 86 5.15 0.83 10.68
CA TYR A 86 3.72 1.12 10.51
C TYR A 86 3.42 1.80 9.16
N LEU A 87 4.19 2.83 8.80
CA LEU A 87 4.01 3.54 7.53
C LEU A 87 4.27 2.62 6.32
N ALA A 88 5.27 1.75 6.40
CA ALA A 88 5.54 0.75 5.36
C ALA A 88 4.36 -0.21 5.20
N ALA A 89 3.84 -0.76 6.30
CA ALA A 89 2.67 -1.64 6.29
C ALA A 89 1.42 -0.95 5.71
N LYS A 90 1.16 0.31 6.11
CA LYS A 90 0.05 1.11 5.59
C LYS A 90 0.18 1.34 4.08
N ARG A 91 1.39 1.64 3.59
CA ARG A 91 1.65 1.83 2.17
C ARG A 91 1.38 0.55 1.38
N ILE A 92 1.88 -0.60 1.87
CA ILE A 92 1.62 -1.91 1.25
C ILE A 92 0.12 -2.19 1.21
N TYR A 93 -0.58 -1.99 2.31
CA TYR A 93 -2.05 -2.18 2.38
C TYR A 93 -2.78 -1.32 1.33
N LEU A 94 -2.43 -0.04 1.20
CA LEU A 94 -3.07 0.86 0.23
C LEU A 94 -2.77 0.47 -1.22
N VAL A 95 -1.54 0.09 -1.53
CA VAL A 95 -1.16 -0.39 -2.86
C VAL A 95 -1.95 -1.65 -3.20
N CYS A 96 -1.94 -2.66 -2.33
CA CYS A 96 -2.70 -3.90 -2.55
C CYS A 96 -4.20 -3.64 -2.69
N ARG A 97 -4.75 -2.71 -1.88
CA ARG A 97 -6.17 -2.35 -1.96
C ARG A 97 -6.51 -1.71 -3.30
N TRP A 98 -5.66 -0.84 -3.83
CA TRP A 98 -5.92 -0.14 -5.08
C TRP A 98 -5.67 -1.02 -6.30
N THR A 99 -4.63 -1.86 -6.28
CA THR A 99 -4.38 -2.81 -7.38
C THR A 99 -5.50 -3.85 -7.49
N ASN A 100 -6.08 -4.28 -6.37
CA ASN A 100 -7.23 -5.19 -6.37
C ASN A 100 -8.57 -4.50 -6.68
N ALA A 101 -8.60 -3.17 -6.74
CA ALA A 101 -9.80 -2.40 -7.05
C ALA A 101 -9.91 -2.05 -8.55
N ILE A 102 -8.90 -2.36 -9.35
CA ILE A 102 -9.00 -2.23 -10.81
C ILE A 102 -9.85 -3.40 -11.31
N PRO A 103 -11.02 -3.14 -11.90
CA PRO A 103 -11.80 -4.22 -12.48
C PRO A 103 -11.02 -4.82 -13.66
N ASP A 104 -10.63 -6.10 -13.57
CA ASP A 104 -10.03 -6.89 -14.67
C ASP A 104 -10.97 -7.11 -15.87
N GLY A 105 -12.08 -6.37 -15.94
CA GLY A 105 -13.03 -6.45 -17.03
C GLY A 105 -12.52 -5.70 -18.27
N PRO A 106 -12.88 -6.15 -19.47
CA PRO A 106 -12.72 -5.32 -20.66
C PRO A 106 -13.45 -4.00 -20.42
N ILE A 107 -12.76 -2.89 -20.63
CA ILE A 107 -13.34 -1.54 -20.46
C ILE A 107 -13.51 -0.96 -21.86
N CYS A 108 -14.65 -0.33 -22.13
CA CYS A 108 -14.83 0.34 -23.41
C CYS A 108 -13.82 1.49 -23.55
N HIS A 109 -13.03 1.51 -24.63
CA HIS A 109 -12.04 2.58 -24.86
C HIS A 109 -12.67 3.96 -25.08
N GLN A 110 -13.95 4.02 -25.48
CA GLN A 110 -14.64 5.27 -25.77
C GLN A 110 -15.31 5.88 -24.54
N CYS A 111 -16.09 5.11 -23.78
CA CYS A 111 -16.86 5.62 -22.63
C CYS A 111 -16.38 5.11 -21.26
N ARG A 112 -15.39 4.21 -21.22
CA ARG A 112 -14.90 3.53 -20.00
C ARG A 112 -15.96 2.73 -19.25
N TYR A 113 -17.06 2.35 -19.91
CA TYR A 113 -18.03 1.42 -19.35
C TYR A 113 -17.38 0.04 -19.14
N ASN A 114 -17.71 -0.60 -18.02
CA ASN A 114 -17.25 -1.94 -17.71
C ASN A 114 -17.99 -2.97 -18.59
N LEU A 115 -17.29 -3.59 -19.53
CA LEU A 115 -17.81 -4.60 -20.45
C LEU A 115 -17.77 -6.02 -19.86
N THR A 116 -17.54 -6.18 -18.55
CA THR A 116 -17.61 -7.48 -17.87
C THR A 116 -18.96 -8.14 -18.15
N GLY A 117 -18.94 -9.33 -18.76
CA GLY A 117 -20.14 -10.09 -19.11
C GLY A 117 -20.87 -9.61 -20.37
N ASN A 118 -20.29 -8.67 -21.14
CA ASN A 118 -20.89 -8.26 -22.41
C ASN A 118 -20.49 -9.21 -23.55
N GLU A 119 -21.45 -9.97 -24.06
CA GLU A 119 -21.26 -10.92 -25.16
C GLU A 119 -21.69 -10.35 -26.52
N SER A 120 -22.32 -9.17 -26.56
CA SER A 120 -22.89 -8.60 -27.79
C SER A 120 -21.85 -8.08 -28.80
N GLY A 121 -20.60 -7.92 -28.38
CA GLY A 121 -19.54 -7.28 -29.18
C GLY A 121 -19.72 -5.77 -29.37
N ILE A 122 -20.73 -5.15 -28.76
CA ILE A 122 -21.04 -3.71 -28.87
C ILE A 122 -21.24 -3.11 -27.48
N CYS A 123 -20.68 -1.94 -27.20
CA CYS A 123 -20.89 -1.28 -25.91
C CYS A 123 -22.34 -0.78 -25.75
N PRO A 124 -23.05 -1.12 -24.65
CA PRO A 124 -24.45 -0.72 -24.46
C PRO A 124 -24.65 0.78 -24.20
N GLU A 125 -23.64 1.46 -23.64
CA GLU A 125 -23.71 2.89 -23.34
C GLU A 125 -23.46 3.77 -24.57
N CYS A 126 -22.51 3.40 -25.43
CA CYS A 126 -22.07 4.26 -26.53
C CYS A 126 -22.23 3.66 -27.93
N GLY A 127 -22.64 2.39 -28.05
CA GLY A 127 -22.82 1.71 -29.34
C GLY A 127 -21.53 1.38 -30.09
N THR A 128 -20.36 1.61 -29.49
CA THR A 128 -19.07 1.35 -30.13
C THR A 128 -18.77 -0.14 -30.20
N PRO A 129 -18.34 -0.70 -31.35
CA PRO A 129 -17.87 -2.07 -31.45
C PRO A 129 -16.66 -2.32 -30.54
N ILE A 130 -16.65 -3.45 -29.84
CA ILE A 130 -15.53 -3.89 -29.01
C ILE A 130 -14.49 -4.51 -29.96
N ALA A 131 -13.36 -3.83 -30.14
CA ALA A 131 -12.24 -4.40 -30.88
C ALA A 131 -11.66 -5.56 -30.04
N THR A 132 -11.88 -6.79 -30.52
CA THR A 132 -11.26 -8.02 -30.00
C THR A 132 -9.78 -8.08 -30.31
#